data_AF-A0A109PHT7-F1
#
_entry.id   AF-A0A109PHT7-F1
#
_cell.length_a   1.000
_cell.length_b   1.000
_cell.length_c   1.000
_cell.angle_alpha   90.00
_cell.angle_beta   90.00
_cell.angle_gamma   90.00
#
_symmetry.space_group_name_H-M   'P 1'
#
loop_
_entity.id
_entity.type
_entity.pdbx_description
1 polymer ?
#
loop_
_entity_poly.entity_id
_entity_poly.type
_entity_poly.pdbx_seq_one_letter_code
_entity_poly.pdbx_strand_id
1 'polypeptide(L)'
;ENITAEYNLFDLAEISEVENLLKSGISGLNVTIPYKQEVIPFLDEITGAAKEINAVNTIQFKNGKCIGHNTDVIGFRDSIAPLLKEHHRKALILGTGGASKAVKYVFSELEIAFKVVSRSQGDFTYDELTPEIIEEYKIIVNCTPLGTSPNVDKCPDLPYDAI
;
A
#
# COMPACT_ATOMS: atom_id res chain seq x y z
N GLU A 1 -3.02 -15.34 24.00
CA GLU A 1 -3.67 -14.02 23.86
C GLU A 1 -5.12 -14.15 24.32
N ASN A 2 -5.52 -13.44 25.38
CA ASN A 2 -6.88 -13.47 25.94
C ASN A 2 -7.51 -12.07 25.79
N ILE A 3 -7.65 -11.62 24.54
CA ILE A 3 -8.29 -10.33 24.25
C ILE A 3 -9.79 -10.59 24.06
N THR A 4 -10.62 -10.00 24.90
CA THR A 4 -12.08 -10.04 24.75
C THR A 4 -12.50 -9.00 23.71
N ALA A 5 -12.44 -9.37 22.43
CA ALA A 5 -12.80 -8.50 21.31
C ALA A 5 -13.44 -9.31 20.17
N GLU A 6 -14.20 -8.61 19.33
CA GLU A 6 -14.78 -9.14 18.10
C GLU A 6 -14.32 -8.30 16.91
N TYR A 7 -14.16 -8.96 15.76
CA TYR A 7 -13.83 -8.30 14.50
C TYR A 7 -14.91 -8.65 13.47
N ASN A 8 -15.70 -7.65 13.11
CA ASN A 8 -16.85 -7.80 12.22
C ASN A 8 -16.67 -6.96 10.95
N LEU A 9 -17.25 -7.46 9.84
CA LEU A 9 -17.28 -6.75 8.57
C LEU A 9 -18.50 -5.82 8.53
N PHE A 10 -18.30 -4.59 8.10
CA PHE A 10 -19.35 -3.59 7.90
C PHE A 10 -19.36 -3.17 6.44
N ASP A 11 -20.34 -3.67 5.68
CA ASP A 11 -20.56 -3.24 4.31
C ASP A 11 -21.31 -1.91 4.30
N LEU A 12 -20.67 -0.87 3.77
CA LEU A 12 -21.27 0.45 3.56
C LEU A 12 -21.66 0.60 2.09
N ALA A 13 -22.85 1.11 1.82
CA ALA A 13 -23.24 1.46 0.45
C ALA A 13 -22.67 2.85 0.08
N GLU A 14 -22.64 3.76 1.04
CA GLU A 14 -22.08 5.10 0.92
C GLU A 14 -21.07 5.41 2.04
N ILE A 15 -20.04 6.21 1.73
CA ILE A 15 -19.02 6.55 2.73
C ILE A 15 -19.58 7.35 3.92
N SER A 16 -20.66 8.11 3.72
CA SER A 16 -21.33 8.90 4.76
C SER A 16 -21.82 8.03 5.93
N GLU A 17 -22.11 6.74 5.69
CA GLU A 17 -22.52 5.79 6.71
C GLU A 17 -21.43 5.55 7.78
N VAL A 18 -20.17 5.85 7.46
CA VAL A 18 -19.05 5.71 8.39
C VAL A 18 -19.24 6.59 9.64
N GLU A 19 -19.94 7.72 9.54
CA GLU A 19 -20.20 8.59 10.68
C GLU A 19 -20.93 7.87 11.82
N ASN A 20 -21.85 6.97 11.48
CA ASN A 20 -22.58 6.18 12.48
C ASN A 20 -21.65 5.17 13.16
N LEU A 21 -20.75 4.56 12.38
CA LEU A 21 -19.73 3.64 12.90
C LEU A 21 -18.72 4.35 13.81
N LEU A 22 -18.27 5.55 13.43
CA LEU A 22 -17.36 6.34 14.27
C LEU A 22 -17.97 6.74 15.62
N LYS A 23 -19.31 6.76 15.72
CA LYS A 23 -20.06 7.11 16.94
C LYS A 23 -20.60 5.89 17.71
N SER A 24 -20.44 4.66 17.19
CA SER A 24 -21.08 3.45 17.74
C SER A 24 -20.33 2.80 18.90
N GLY A 25 -19.19 3.34 19.31
CA GLY A 25 -18.38 2.81 20.41
C GLY A 25 -17.41 1.68 20.01
N ILE A 26 -17.15 1.50 18.71
CA ILE A 26 -16.10 0.59 18.24
C ILE A 26 -14.70 1.06 18.68
N SER A 27 -13.78 0.11 18.85
CA SER A 27 -12.41 0.40 19.30
C SER A 27 -11.42 0.70 18.17
N GLY A 28 -11.80 0.42 16.91
CA GLY A 28 -10.97 0.62 15.72
C GLY A 28 -11.72 0.19 14.47
N LEU A 29 -11.26 0.64 13.30
CA LEU A 29 -11.85 0.26 12.02
C LEU A 29 -10.76 0.10 10.95
N ASN A 30 -10.78 -1.00 10.21
CA ASN A 30 -10.04 -1.07 8.96
C ASN A 30 -10.90 -0.59 7.79
N VAL A 31 -10.30 0.15 6.88
CA VAL A 31 -10.95 0.72 5.70
C VAL A 31 -10.30 0.11 4.47
N THR A 32 -11.13 -0.38 3.56
CA THR A 32 -10.68 -0.94 2.28
C THR A 32 -11.30 -0.19 1.11
N ILE A 33 -11.03 -0.67 -0.11
CA ILE A 33 -11.62 -0.12 -1.34
C ILE A 33 -13.15 -0.11 -1.27
N PRO A 34 -13.83 0.90 -1.83
CA PRO A 34 -13.26 2.09 -2.50
C PRO A 34 -12.89 3.23 -1.53
N TYR A 35 -13.17 3.10 -0.23
CA TYR A 35 -13.26 4.23 0.70
C TYR A 35 -11.96 4.74 1.33
N LYS A 36 -10.79 4.16 1.00
CA LYS A 36 -9.52 4.56 1.63
C LYS A 36 -9.19 6.05 1.51
N GLN A 37 -9.67 6.75 0.48
CA GLN A 37 -9.48 8.21 0.33
C GLN A 37 -10.70 8.99 0.84
N GLU A 38 -11.90 8.49 0.55
CA GLU A 38 -13.16 9.16 0.87
C GLU A 38 -13.45 9.22 2.37
N VAL A 39 -12.82 8.35 3.18
CA VAL A 39 -12.97 8.38 4.64
C VAL A 39 -12.23 9.56 5.30
N ILE A 40 -11.23 10.14 4.63
CA ILE A 40 -10.33 11.15 5.22
C ILE A 40 -11.08 12.37 5.79
N PRO A 41 -12.10 12.96 5.10
CA PRO A 41 -12.84 14.11 5.61
C PRO A 41 -13.63 13.86 6.90
N PHE A 42 -13.85 12.59 7.28
CA PHE A 42 -14.58 12.21 8.48
C PHE A 42 -13.67 12.02 9.71
N LEU A 43 -12.35 12.14 9.55
CA LEU A 43 -11.37 11.90 10.60
C LEU A 43 -10.90 13.22 11.21
N ASP A 44 -10.61 13.20 12.52
CA ASP A 44 -10.09 14.37 13.23
C ASP A 44 -8.62 14.63 12.85
N GLU A 45 -7.84 13.57 12.68
CA GLU A 45 -6.42 13.63 12.38
C GLU A 45 -6.01 12.49 11.45
N ILE A 46 -4.93 12.69 10.69
CA ILE A 46 -4.27 11.64 9.92
C ILE A 46 -2.77 11.71 10.14
N THR A 47 -2.12 10.55 10.16
CA THR A 47 -0.65 10.46 10.25
C THR A 47 0.04 11.05 9.02
N GLY A 48 1.30 11.49 9.18
CA GLY A 48 2.08 12.06 8.08
C GLY A 48 2.15 11.15 6.85
N ALA A 49 2.38 9.85 7.05
CA ALA A 49 2.38 8.86 5.97
C ALA A 49 1.02 8.74 5.26
N ALA A 50 -0.09 8.69 6.02
CA ALA A 50 -1.43 8.62 5.45
C ALA A 50 -1.79 9.90 4.67
N LYS A 51 -1.31 11.06 5.13
CA LYS A 51 -1.47 12.35 4.46
C LYS A 51 -0.72 12.40 3.12
N GLU A 52 0.55 12.01 3.11
CA GLU A 52 1.38 12.03 1.89
C GLU A 52 0.84 11.09 0.81
N ILE A 53 0.37 9.91 1.21
CA ILE A 53 -0.22 8.91 0.31
C ILE A 53 -1.65 9.28 -0.12
N ASN A 54 -2.30 10.17 0.63
CA ASN A 54 -3.71 10.48 0.55
C ASN A 54 -4.59 9.22 0.60
N ALA A 55 -4.36 8.36 1.61
CA ALA A 55 -5.19 7.17 1.85
C ALA A 55 -5.05 6.67 3.30
N VAL A 56 -6.17 6.27 3.89
CA VAL A 56 -6.29 5.66 5.23
C VAL A 56 -6.85 4.25 5.08
N ASN A 57 -6.21 3.26 5.72
CA ASN A 57 -6.69 1.87 5.78
C ASN A 57 -7.02 1.40 7.21
N THR A 58 -6.71 2.23 8.22
CA THR A 58 -6.85 1.90 9.64
C THR A 58 -7.20 3.16 10.40
N ILE A 59 -8.25 3.12 11.21
CA ILE A 59 -8.71 4.20 12.07
C ILE A 59 -8.53 3.75 13.51
N GLN A 60 -7.79 4.54 14.27
CA GLN A 60 -7.58 4.37 15.70
C GLN A 60 -8.39 5.40 16.47
N PHE A 61 -9.10 4.96 17.50
CA PHE A 61 -9.73 5.87 18.46
C PHE A 61 -8.77 6.12 19.62
N LYS A 62 -8.40 7.38 19.83
CA LYS A 62 -7.45 7.76 20.89
C LYS A 62 -7.81 9.13 21.46
N ASN A 63 -7.95 9.21 22.78
CA ASN A 63 -8.27 10.45 23.50
C ASN A 63 -9.52 11.17 22.94
N GLY A 64 -10.54 10.40 22.55
CA GLY A 64 -11.78 10.93 21.97
C GLY A 64 -11.68 11.40 20.52
N LYS A 65 -10.57 11.14 19.83
CA LYS A 65 -10.36 11.46 18.42
C LYS A 65 -10.26 10.20 17.54
N CYS A 66 -10.68 10.33 16.29
CA CYS A 66 -10.51 9.35 15.24
C CYS A 66 -9.26 9.70 14.42
N ILE A 67 -8.21 8.88 14.53
CA ILE A 67 -6.93 9.10 13.87
C ILE A 67 -6.76 8.11 12.71
N GLY A 68 -6.51 8.62 11.51
CA GLY A 68 -6.28 7.83 10.31
C GLY A 68 -4.81 7.43 10.11
N HIS A 69 -4.61 6.14 9.88
CA HIS A 69 -3.32 5.52 9.59
C HIS A 69 -3.36 4.80 8.24
N ASN A 70 -2.17 4.66 7.66
CA ASN A 70 -1.95 3.76 6.54
C ASN A 70 -0.94 2.69 6.97
N THR A 71 -1.43 1.56 7.46
CA THR A 71 -0.60 0.46 7.94
C THR A 71 0.05 -0.33 6.81
N ASP A 72 -0.37 -0.17 5.55
CA ASP A 72 0.32 -0.74 4.38
C ASP A 72 1.76 -0.18 4.30
N VAL A 73 1.99 1.07 4.72
CA VAL A 73 3.31 1.71 4.80
C VAL A 73 4.20 1.00 5.81
N ILE A 74 3.72 0.87 7.04
CA ILE A 74 4.50 0.30 8.14
C ILE A 74 4.75 -1.19 7.84
N GLY A 75 3.72 -1.91 7.42
CA GLY A 75 3.83 -3.32 7.04
C GLY A 75 4.85 -3.55 5.93
N PHE A 76 4.85 -2.73 4.88
CA PHE A 76 5.85 -2.84 3.82
C PHE A 76 7.25 -2.48 4.32
N ARG A 77 7.41 -1.36 5.04
CA ARG A 77 8.71 -0.92 5.60
C ARG A 77 9.34 -1.99 6.46
N ASP A 78 8.58 -2.52 7.41
CA ASP A 78 9.07 -3.51 8.37
C ASP A 78 9.37 -4.86 7.70
N SER A 79 8.68 -5.17 6.59
CA SER A 79 8.94 -6.38 5.79
C SER A 79 10.19 -6.25 4.92
N ILE A 80 10.42 -5.10 4.28
CA ILE A 80 11.53 -4.92 3.35
C ILE A 80 12.84 -4.58 4.05
N ALA A 81 12.81 -3.76 5.10
CA ALA A 81 14.00 -3.28 5.80
C ALA A 81 15.00 -4.39 6.20
N PRO A 82 14.59 -5.53 6.79
CA PRO A 82 15.54 -6.58 7.17
C PRO A 82 16.15 -7.33 5.97
N LEU A 83 15.59 -7.18 4.76
CA LEU A 83 16.06 -7.83 3.54
C LEU A 83 17.03 -6.94 2.74
N LEU A 84 17.14 -5.65 3.09
CA LEU A 84 17.96 -4.70 2.37
C LEU A 84 19.46 -4.93 2.60
N LYS A 85 20.24 -4.86 1.53
CA LYS A 85 21.70 -4.94 1.50
C LYS A 85 22.28 -3.68 0.87
N GLU A 86 23.58 -3.46 0.98
CA GLU A 86 24.23 -2.24 0.47
C GLU A 86 24.04 -2.00 -1.03
N HIS A 87 23.87 -3.04 -1.84
CA HIS A 87 23.64 -2.90 -3.28
C HIS A 87 22.17 -2.64 -3.66
N HIS A 88 21.22 -2.75 -2.72
CA HIS A 88 19.80 -2.48 -2.96
C HIS A 88 19.53 -0.97 -2.97
N ARG A 89 19.94 -0.31 -4.06
CA ARG A 89 19.83 1.16 -4.23
C ARG A 89 18.75 1.59 -5.22
N LYS A 90 18.29 0.67 -6.08
CA LYS A 90 17.33 0.94 -7.15
C LYS A 90 16.22 -0.10 -7.15
N ALA A 91 14.97 0.35 -7.30
CA ALA A 91 13.78 -0.51 -7.28
C ALA A 91 12.82 -0.28 -8.46
N LEU A 92 12.21 -1.35 -8.97
CA LEU A 92 11.06 -1.31 -9.85
C LEU A 92 9.78 -1.55 -9.05
N ILE A 93 8.80 -0.66 -9.21
CA ILE A 93 7.47 -0.80 -8.64
C ILE A 93 6.50 -1.13 -9.77
N LEU A 94 5.93 -2.33 -9.76
CA LEU A 94 5.06 -2.80 -10.84
C LEU A 94 3.61 -2.44 -10.51
N GLY A 95 3.02 -1.52 -11.28
CA GLY A 95 1.65 -1.04 -11.10
C GLY A 95 1.54 0.34 -10.45
N THR A 96 0.36 0.95 -10.61
CA THR A 96 0.07 2.35 -10.23
C THR A 96 -1.06 2.48 -9.20
N GLY A 97 -1.50 1.37 -8.61
CA GLY A 97 -2.61 1.31 -7.64
C GLY A 97 -2.24 1.79 -6.23
N GLY A 98 -3.15 1.59 -5.28
CA GLY A 98 -2.99 2.04 -3.89
C GLY A 98 -1.74 1.50 -3.19
N ALA A 99 -1.43 0.21 -3.38
CA ALA A 99 -0.21 -0.41 -2.83
C ALA A 99 1.07 0.29 -3.32
N SER A 100 1.12 0.68 -4.60
CA SER A 100 2.28 1.38 -5.18
C SER A 100 2.57 2.70 -4.45
N LYS A 101 1.54 3.40 -3.96
CA LYS A 101 1.74 4.66 -3.22
C LYS A 101 2.45 4.43 -1.88
N ALA A 102 2.08 3.38 -1.14
CA ALA A 102 2.75 3.01 0.10
C ALA A 102 4.21 2.60 -0.14
N VAL A 103 4.46 1.80 -1.18
CA VAL A 103 5.82 1.37 -1.56
C VAL A 103 6.70 2.56 -1.96
N LYS A 104 6.18 3.49 -2.77
CA LYS A 104 6.88 4.73 -3.14
C LYS A 104 7.27 5.55 -1.91
N TYR A 105 6.33 5.75 -1.00
CA TYR A 105 6.57 6.49 0.23
C TYR A 105 7.72 5.88 1.05
N VAL A 106 7.68 4.56 1.25
CA VAL A 106 8.74 3.84 1.97
C VAL A 106 10.08 3.91 1.26
N PHE A 107 10.14 3.75 -0.06
CA PHE A 107 11.40 3.88 -0.78
C PHE A 107 11.97 5.30 -0.75
N SER A 108 11.13 6.33 -0.78
CA SER A 108 11.56 7.71 -0.56
C SER A 108 12.17 7.89 0.84
N GLU A 109 11.55 7.35 1.89
CA GLU A 109 12.09 7.42 3.27
C GLU A 109 13.42 6.65 3.43
N LEU A 110 13.58 5.54 2.71
CA LEU A 110 14.78 4.70 2.74
C LEU A 110 15.86 5.15 1.75
N GLU A 111 15.66 6.27 1.06
CA GLU A 111 16.56 6.81 0.02
C GLU A 111 16.89 5.80 -1.09
N ILE A 112 15.93 4.93 -1.42
CA ILE A 112 16.02 3.98 -2.53
C ILE A 112 15.40 4.65 -3.76
N ALA A 113 16.20 4.84 -4.81
CA ALA A 113 15.69 5.35 -6.07
C ALA A 113 14.72 4.32 -6.67
N PHE A 114 13.60 4.77 -7.23
CA PHE A 114 12.63 3.85 -7.82
C PHE A 114 12.07 4.35 -9.15
N LYS A 115 11.58 3.39 -9.93
CA LYS A 115 10.86 3.61 -11.19
C LYS A 115 9.58 2.81 -11.20
N VAL A 116 8.55 3.36 -11.83
CA VAL A 116 7.22 2.76 -11.90
C VAL A 116 7.04 2.11 -13.26
N VAL A 117 6.69 0.83 -13.25
CA VAL A 117 6.36 0.07 -14.45
C VAL A 117 4.85 -0.07 -14.55
N SER A 118 4.27 0.20 -15.71
CA SER A 118 2.86 -0.15 -15.96
C SER A 118 2.61 -0.55 -17.41
N ARG A 119 1.35 -0.67 -17.84
CA ARG A 119 1.01 -1.04 -19.22
C ARG A 119 1.12 0.12 -20.22
N SER A 120 0.95 1.36 -19.76
CA SER A 120 0.86 2.52 -20.67
C SER A 120 1.23 3.86 -20.03
N GLN A 121 1.57 3.87 -18.74
CA GLN A 121 1.91 5.06 -17.96
C GLN A 121 3.10 4.77 -17.04
N GLY A 122 3.68 5.80 -16.43
CA GLY A 122 4.81 5.64 -15.50
C GLY A 122 6.14 5.90 -16.17
N ASP A 123 7.21 5.38 -15.56
CA ASP A 123 8.57 5.57 -16.07
C ASP A 123 8.92 4.56 -17.17
N PHE A 124 8.39 3.34 -17.07
CA PHE A 124 8.54 2.28 -18.06
C PHE A 124 7.21 1.58 -18.33
N THR A 125 7.07 1.09 -19.55
CA THR A 125 6.14 0.02 -19.89
C THR A 125 6.81 -1.36 -19.73
N TYR A 126 6.02 -2.42 -19.65
CA TYR A 126 6.58 -3.78 -19.57
C TYR A 126 7.43 -4.14 -20.80
N ASP A 127 7.03 -3.67 -21.99
CA ASP A 127 7.75 -3.90 -23.25
C ASP A 127 9.11 -3.19 -23.31
N GLU A 128 9.32 -2.17 -22.47
CA GLU A 128 10.59 -1.42 -22.39
C GLU A 128 11.59 -2.06 -21.41
N LEU A 129 11.20 -3.09 -20.66
CA LEU A 129 12.09 -3.74 -19.68
C LEU A 129 13.07 -4.69 -20.38
N THR A 130 14.35 -4.32 -20.33
CA THR A 130 15.45 -5.15 -20.83
C THR A 130 16.17 -5.87 -19.69
N PRO A 131 16.96 -6.94 -19.98
CA PRO A 131 17.83 -7.57 -18.99
C PRO A 131 18.74 -6.59 -18.27
N GLU A 132 19.30 -5.60 -18.96
CA GLU A 132 20.19 -4.59 -18.37
C GLU A 132 19.45 -3.72 -17.34
N ILE A 133 18.18 -3.39 -17.61
CA ILE A 133 17.32 -2.68 -16.65
C ILE A 133 17.06 -3.58 -15.43
N ILE A 134 16.69 -4.85 -15.62
CA ILE A 134 16.50 -5.76 -14.48
C ILE A 134 17.79 -5.91 -13.65
N GLU A 135 18.95 -5.97 -14.32
CA GLU A 135 20.23 -6.05 -13.63
C GLU A 135 20.56 -4.78 -12.82
N GLU A 136 20.16 -3.61 -13.29
CA GLU A 136 20.36 -2.33 -12.59
C GLU A 136 19.44 -2.17 -11.37
N TYR A 137 18.19 -2.65 -11.46
CA TYR A 137 17.17 -2.49 -10.43
C TYR A 137 16.97 -3.78 -9.61
N LYS A 138 17.84 -3.98 -8.61
CA LYS A 138 17.90 -5.19 -7.79
C LYS A 138 16.74 -5.41 -6.80
N ILE A 139 15.74 -4.52 -6.79
CA ILE A 139 14.52 -4.69 -6.01
C ILE A 139 13.34 -4.61 -6.98
N ILE A 140 12.47 -5.61 -6.99
CA ILE A 140 11.26 -5.62 -7.80
C ILE A 140 10.07 -5.88 -6.88
N VAL A 141 9.10 -4.97 -6.88
CA VAL A 141 7.90 -5.07 -6.03
C VAL A 141 6.65 -5.14 -6.90
N ASN A 142 5.98 -6.28 -6.92
CA ASN A 142 4.70 -6.45 -7.60
C ASN A 142 3.56 -5.77 -6.81
N CYS A 143 3.07 -4.64 -7.30
CA CYS A 143 1.90 -3.93 -6.77
C CYS A 143 0.65 -4.08 -7.67
N THR A 144 0.66 -5.07 -8.57
CA THR A 144 -0.48 -5.41 -9.42
C THR A 144 -1.30 -6.56 -8.81
N PRO A 145 -2.56 -6.77 -9.24
CA PRO A 145 -3.32 -7.96 -8.87
C PRO A 145 -2.89 -9.23 -9.63
N LEU A 146 -1.83 -9.20 -10.45
CA LEU A 146 -1.34 -10.41 -11.10
C LEU A 146 -0.75 -11.36 -10.06
N GLY A 147 -1.09 -12.64 -10.16
CA GLY A 147 -0.70 -13.68 -9.21
C GLY A 147 -1.65 -13.83 -8.03
N THR A 148 -2.73 -13.03 -7.96
CA THR A 148 -3.79 -13.22 -6.95
C THR A 148 -4.91 -14.13 -7.48
N SER A 149 -5.66 -14.74 -6.56
CA SER A 149 -6.86 -15.50 -6.90
C SER A 149 -7.81 -14.71 -7.82
N PRO A 150 -8.43 -15.34 -8.82
CA PRO A 150 -8.34 -16.76 -9.17
C PRO A 150 -7.14 -17.12 -10.06
N ASN A 151 -6.39 -16.14 -10.55
CA ASN A 151 -5.34 -16.32 -11.56
C ASN A 151 -3.94 -16.34 -10.92
N VAL A 152 -3.69 -17.34 -10.06
CA VAL A 152 -2.46 -17.41 -9.25
C VAL A 152 -1.19 -17.66 -10.06
N ASP A 153 -1.31 -18.29 -11.23
CA ASP A 153 -0.16 -18.59 -12.11
C ASP A 153 0.25 -17.41 -13.01
N LYS A 154 -0.49 -16.30 -12.97
CA LYS A 154 -0.14 -15.11 -13.75
C LYS A 154 0.98 -14.34 -13.05
N CYS A 155 1.94 -13.87 -13.82
CA CYS A 155 2.99 -13.00 -13.35
C CYS A 155 3.14 -11.78 -14.27
N PRO A 156 3.76 -10.69 -13.79
CA PRO A 156 4.12 -9.57 -14.66
C PRO A 156 5.07 -10.01 -15.77
N ASP A 157 4.98 -9.39 -16.95
CA ASP A 157 5.86 -9.72 -18.07
C ASP A 157 7.22 -9.07 -17.85
N LEU A 158 8.21 -9.87 -17.44
CA LEU A 158 9.57 -9.43 -17.09
C LEU A 158 10.57 -10.35 -17.79
N PRO A 159 11.80 -9.88 -18.09
CA PRO A 159 12.86 -10.77 -18.54
C PRO A 159 13.41 -11.57 -17.35
N TYR A 160 12.69 -12.63 -16.98
CA TYR A 160 12.95 -13.46 -15.79
C TYR A 160 14.33 -14.11 -15.77
N ASP A 161 14.93 -14.36 -16.93
CA ASP A 161 16.28 -14.91 -17.05
C ASP A 161 17.36 -13.97 -16.48
N ALA A 162 17.04 -12.69 -16.23
CA ALA A 162 17.94 -11.67 -15.71
C ALA A 162 17.78 -11.38 -14.19
N ILE A 163 16.90 -12.11 -13.49
CA ILE A 163 16.61 -11.92 -12.05
C ILE A 163 17.54 -12.76 -11.17
#